data_AF-A0A3A6JAY2-F1
#
_entry.id   AF-A0A3A6JAY2-F1
#
_cell.length_a   1.000
_cell.length_b   1.000
_cell.length_c   1.000
_cell.angle_alpha   90.00
_cell.angle_beta   90.00
_cell.angle_gamma   90.00
#
_symmetry.space_group_name_H-M   'P 1'
#
loop_
_entity.id
_entity.type
_entity.pdbx_description
1 polymer ?
#
loop_
_entity_poly.entity_id
_entity_poly.type
_entity_poly.pdbx_seq_one_letter_code
_entity_poly.pdbx_strand_id
1 'polypeptide(L)'
;MKINSYVVINIITVLVNILNLYAFRYEHGNNEKKSVNKIFVVAMFAMNIILANFIVYIYNGSNIINAKLMILISMMWPIAYIDFKEKRIPNKILIIMLIARAVILIPELALLGNISQTLISMVIATVAVIIACVLCCLIVKGAIGMGDIKLFCVMAIYLGLEGIWSAIFCSLIVSFVIAVFSLATKRVNRKDNIPFAPAILIGTYLSIFLTGI
;
A
#
# COMPACT_ATOMS: atom_id res chain seq x y z
N MET A 1 -17.18 -28.40 7.35
CA MET A 1 -17.83 -27.08 7.42
C MET A 1 -16.92 -26.08 6.72
N LYS A 2 -17.20 -25.69 5.46
CA LYS A 2 -16.37 -24.68 4.76
C LYS A 2 -16.64 -23.33 5.43
N ILE A 3 -15.64 -22.75 6.10
CA ILE A 3 -15.75 -21.40 6.65
C ILE A 3 -15.93 -20.45 5.47
N ASN A 4 -16.88 -19.52 5.59
CA ASN A 4 -17.19 -18.55 4.55
C ASN A 4 -15.99 -17.63 4.30
N SER A 5 -15.59 -17.43 3.03
CA SER A 5 -14.45 -16.57 2.66
C SER A 5 -14.57 -15.14 3.21
N TYR A 6 -15.80 -14.61 3.29
CA TYR A 6 -16.07 -13.32 3.92
C TYR A 6 -15.65 -13.27 5.40
N VAL A 7 -15.90 -14.34 6.15
CA VAL A 7 -15.56 -14.41 7.58
C VAL A 7 -14.05 -14.48 7.74
N VAL A 8 -13.39 -15.34 6.95
CA VAL A 8 -11.93 -15.48 7.00
C VAL A 8 -11.24 -14.17 6.67
N ILE A 9 -11.61 -13.51 5.56
CA ILE A 9 -10.93 -12.29 5.13
C ILE A 9 -11.15 -11.14 6.13
N ASN A 10 -12.36 -10.98 6.69
CA ASN A 10 -12.63 -9.91 7.65
C ASN A 10 -11.86 -10.13 8.95
N ILE A 11 -11.73 -11.36 9.44
CA ILE A 11 -10.91 -11.67 10.62
C ILE A 11 -9.44 -11.30 10.36
N ILE A 12 -8.90 -11.70 9.21
CA ILE A 12 -7.52 -11.36 8.82
C ILE A 12 -7.35 -9.84 8.75
N THR A 13 -8.25 -9.13 8.07
CA THR A 13 -8.20 -7.67 7.93
C THR A 13 -8.21 -6.97 9.29
N VAL A 14 -9.07 -7.40 10.23
CA VAL A 14 -9.12 -6.85 11.58
C VAL A 14 -7.83 -7.11 12.34
N LEU A 15 -7.30 -8.34 12.31
CA LEU A 15 -6.05 -8.70 12.98
C LEU A 15 -4.86 -7.89 12.45
N VAL A 16 -4.75 -7.78 11.12
CA VAL A 16 -3.71 -6.99 10.46
C VAL A 16 -3.82 -5.52 10.86
N ASN A 17 -5.02 -4.94 10.86
CA ASN A 17 -5.23 -3.56 11.28
C ASN A 17 -4.82 -3.32 12.74
N ILE A 18 -5.13 -4.26 13.65
CA ILE A 18 -4.72 -4.17 15.06
C ILE A 18 -3.19 -4.24 15.18
N LEU A 19 -2.56 -5.21 14.53
CA LEU A 19 -1.11 -5.37 14.54
C LEU A 19 -0.41 -4.13 13.96
N ASN A 20 -1.01 -3.55 12.93
CA ASN A 20 -0.51 -2.33 12.31
C ASN A 20 -0.62 -1.11 13.22
N LEU A 21 -1.72 -0.96 13.97
CA LEU A 21 -1.82 0.07 15.02
C LEU A 21 -0.75 -0.11 16.11
N TYR A 22 -0.44 -1.36 16.47
CA TYR A 22 0.60 -1.65 17.44
C TYR A 22 1.99 -1.27 16.91
N ALA A 23 2.32 -1.68 15.68
CA ALA A 23 3.56 -1.30 15.00
C ALA A 23 3.70 0.22 14.88
N PHE A 24 2.61 0.91 14.54
CA PHE A 24 2.55 2.36 14.46
C PHE A 24 2.82 3.03 15.81
N ARG A 25 2.19 2.56 16.89
CA ARG A 25 2.40 3.08 18.25
C ARG A 25 3.83 2.84 18.73
N TYR A 26 4.42 1.69 18.40
CA TYR A 26 5.80 1.37 18.72
C TYR A 26 6.77 2.34 18.05
N GLU A 27 6.55 2.70 16.79
CA GLU A 27 7.41 3.66 16.09
C GLU A 27 7.26 5.11 16.59
N HIS A 28 6.11 5.44 17.18
CA HIS A 28 5.86 6.76 17.78
C HIS A 28 6.18 6.87 19.29
N GLY A 29 6.67 5.79 19.91
CA GLY A 29 7.24 5.68 21.27
C GLY A 29 6.87 6.77 22.28
N ASN A 30 5.99 6.46 23.24
CA ASN A 30 5.67 7.13 24.53
C ASN A 30 5.52 8.67 24.57
N ASN A 31 5.62 9.39 23.45
CA ASN A 31 5.38 10.82 23.39
C ASN A 31 3.87 11.07 23.38
N GLU A 32 3.28 11.25 24.57
CA GLU A 32 1.85 11.50 24.83
C GLU A 32 1.24 12.61 23.95
N LYS A 33 2.06 13.52 23.41
CA LYS A 33 1.63 14.64 22.55
C LYS A 33 1.24 14.26 21.11
N LYS A 34 1.48 13.04 20.63
CA LYS A 34 1.05 12.60 19.29
C LYS A 34 0.13 11.39 19.34
N SER A 35 -1.01 11.52 20.05
CA SER A 35 -2.09 10.54 19.94
C SER A 35 -2.58 10.46 18.48
N VAL A 36 -2.62 9.24 17.92
CA VAL A 36 -3.20 9.00 16.59
C VAL A 36 -4.64 9.50 16.58
N ASN A 37 -5.02 10.25 15.54
CA ASN A 37 -6.39 10.75 15.44
C ASN A 37 -7.36 9.55 15.39
N LYS A 38 -8.30 9.47 16.34
CA LYS A 38 -9.29 8.39 16.41
C LYS A 38 -10.09 8.27 15.11
N ILE A 39 -10.39 9.40 14.46
CA ILE A 39 -11.11 9.45 13.18
C ILE A 39 -10.32 8.71 12.10
N PHE A 40 -9.00 8.89 12.06
CA PHE A 40 -8.13 8.22 11.10
C PHE A 40 -8.13 6.69 11.32
N VAL A 41 -8.06 6.26 12.58
CA VAL A 41 -8.13 4.83 12.92
C VAL A 41 -9.47 4.23 12.50
N VAL A 42 -10.58 4.91 12.79
CA VAL A 42 -11.93 4.44 12.39
C VAL A 42 -12.05 4.38 10.87
N ALA A 43 -11.57 5.40 10.16
CA ALA A 43 -11.58 5.44 8.69
C ALA A 43 -10.76 4.28 8.08
N MET A 44 -9.57 4.00 8.64
CA MET A 44 -8.73 2.86 8.22
C MET A 44 -9.48 1.53 8.35
N PHE A 45 -10.07 1.25 9.52
CA PHE A 45 -10.81 0.01 9.73
C PHE A 45 -12.01 -0.09 8.80
N ALA A 46 -12.81 0.97 8.70
CA ALA A 46 -14.01 0.99 7.86
C ALA A 46 -13.67 0.76 6.38
N MET A 47 -12.70 1.50 5.83
CA MET A 47 -12.31 1.37 4.43
C MET A 47 -11.71 -0.01 4.12
N ASN A 48 -10.89 -0.57 5.01
CA ASN A 48 -10.32 -1.90 4.83
C ASN A 48 -11.38 -3.01 4.85
N ILE A 49 -12.37 -2.90 5.75
CA ILE A 49 -13.48 -3.86 5.81
C ILE A 49 -14.35 -3.75 4.55
N ILE A 50 -14.69 -2.54 4.11
CA ILE A 50 -15.47 -2.34 2.89
C ILE A 50 -14.76 -2.97 1.69
N LEU A 51 -13.46 -2.70 1.53
CA LEU A 51 -12.69 -3.27 0.44
C LEU A 51 -12.59 -4.80 0.54
N ALA A 52 -12.36 -5.36 1.73
CA ALA A 52 -12.28 -6.80 1.93
C ALA A 52 -13.55 -7.53 1.45
N ASN A 53 -14.73 -7.00 1.80
CA ASN A 53 -16.00 -7.56 1.36
C ASN A 53 -16.23 -7.37 -0.14
N PHE A 54 -15.84 -6.21 -0.68
CA PHE A 54 -15.95 -5.93 -2.11
C PHE A 54 -15.15 -6.92 -2.97
N ILE A 55 -13.88 -7.17 -2.60
CA ILE A 55 -13.00 -8.08 -3.36
C ILE A 55 -13.56 -9.50 -3.36
N VAL A 56 -14.02 -10.00 -2.21
CA VAL A 56 -14.62 -11.35 -2.13
C VAL A 56 -15.90 -11.43 -2.96
N TYR A 57 -16.71 -10.37 -2.98
CA TYR A 57 -17.97 -10.34 -3.73
C TYR A 57 -17.78 -10.30 -5.26
N ILE A 58 -16.87 -9.47 -5.76
CA ILE A 58 -16.70 -9.27 -7.21
C ILE A 58 -15.72 -10.27 -7.82
N TYR A 59 -14.54 -10.43 -7.23
CA TYR A 59 -13.44 -11.17 -7.87
C TYR A 59 -13.36 -12.63 -7.44
N ASN A 60 -14.03 -13.00 -6.35
CA ASN A 60 -14.09 -14.36 -5.81
C ASN A 60 -12.72 -15.07 -5.78
N GLY A 61 -11.67 -14.29 -5.54
CA GLY A 61 -10.28 -14.76 -5.56
C GLY A 61 -9.93 -15.64 -4.36
N SER A 62 -8.79 -16.31 -4.43
CA SER A 62 -8.32 -17.13 -3.31
C SER A 62 -8.11 -16.29 -2.05
N ASN A 63 -8.42 -16.86 -0.88
CA ASN A 63 -8.29 -16.15 0.41
C ASN A 63 -6.85 -15.67 0.67
N ILE A 64 -5.84 -16.31 0.08
CA ILE A 64 -4.43 -15.97 0.25
C ILE A 64 -4.08 -14.70 -0.53
N ILE A 65 -4.55 -14.60 -1.78
CA ILE A 65 -4.35 -13.40 -2.61
C ILE A 65 -5.05 -12.21 -1.94
N ASN A 66 -6.30 -12.40 -1.51
CA ASN A 66 -7.04 -11.37 -0.80
C ASN A 66 -6.32 -10.95 0.50
N ALA A 67 -5.81 -11.90 1.28
CA ALA A 67 -5.06 -11.61 2.50
C ALA A 67 -3.77 -10.82 2.21
N LYS A 68 -3.04 -11.15 1.15
CA LYS A 68 -1.87 -10.40 0.67
C LYS A 68 -2.22 -8.94 0.36
N LEU A 69 -3.31 -8.70 -0.35
CA LEU A 69 -3.79 -7.34 -0.67
C LEU A 69 -4.22 -6.57 0.58
N MET A 70 -4.91 -7.23 1.53
CA MET A 70 -5.31 -6.60 2.79
C MET A 70 -4.11 -6.21 3.66
N ILE A 71 -3.05 -7.03 3.69
CA ILE A 71 -1.80 -6.69 4.39
C ILE A 71 -1.15 -5.46 3.76
N LEU A 72 -1.05 -5.42 2.43
CA LEU A 72 -0.49 -4.29 1.69
C LEU A 72 -1.23 -2.99 2.04
N ILE A 73 -2.53 -2.94 1.81
CA ILE A 73 -3.33 -1.73 2.01
C ILE A 73 -3.31 -1.31 3.48
N SER A 74 -3.48 -2.25 4.41
CA SER A 74 -3.49 -1.93 5.84
C SER A 74 -2.20 -1.21 6.23
N MET A 75 -1.04 -1.75 5.84
CA MET A 75 0.28 -1.16 6.15
C MET A 75 0.56 0.16 5.43
N MET A 76 -0.14 0.47 4.33
CA MET A 76 0.00 1.77 3.65
C MET A 76 -0.63 2.93 4.42
N TRP A 77 -1.67 2.69 5.23
CA TRP A 77 -2.30 3.73 6.06
C TRP A 77 -1.31 4.47 6.97
N PRO A 78 -0.55 3.79 7.86
CA PRO A 78 0.40 4.47 8.73
C PRO A 78 1.51 5.18 7.95
N ILE A 79 1.93 4.62 6.81
CA ILE A 79 2.91 5.27 5.92
C ILE A 79 2.35 6.58 5.39
N ALA A 80 1.12 6.56 4.86
CA ALA A 80 0.44 7.76 4.39
C ALA A 80 0.26 8.80 5.50
N TYR A 81 -0.03 8.36 6.73
CA TYR A 81 -0.17 9.26 7.87
C TYR A 81 1.16 9.92 8.28
N ILE A 82 2.24 9.14 8.35
CA ILE A 82 3.58 9.65 8.68
C ILE A 82 4.08 10.56 7.56
N ASP A 83 3.86 10.19 6.31
CA ASP A 83 4.24 11.03 5.16
C ASP A 83 3.46 12.35 5.16
N PHE A 84 2.15 12.32 5.45
CA PHE A 84 1.36 13.54 5.56
C PHE A 84 1.85 14.50 6.66
N LYS A 85 2.31 13.97 7.80
CA LYS A 85 2.75 14.79 8.94
C LYS A 85 4.22 15.19 8.89
N GLU A 86 5.08 14.27 8.46
CA GLU A 86 6.53 14.34 8.62
C GLU A 86 7.27 14.26 7.27
N LYS A 87 6.55 14.09 6.15
CA LYS A 87 7.08 14.01 4.78
C LYS A 87 8.21 12.98 4.65
N ARG A 88 8.04 11.84 5.32
CA ARG A 88 9.00 10.74 5.34
C ARG A 88 8.27 9.41 5.25
N ILE A 89 8.92 8.44 4.61
CA ILE A 89 8.48 7.05 4.59
C ILE A 89 9.33 6.24 5.60
N PRO A 90 8.71 5.63 6.63
CA PRO A 90 9.43 4.90 7.67
C PRO A 90 9.97 3.57 7.16
N ASN A 91 11.30 3.41 7.19
CA ASN A 91 11.95 2.16 6.77
C ASN A 91 11.52 0.96 7.62
N LYS A 92 11.17 1.15 8.91
CA LYS A 92 10.75 0.05 9.80
C LYS A 92 9.45 -0.60 9.31
N ILE A 93 8.46 0.21 8.92
CA ILE A 93 7.19 -0.32 8.37
C ILE A 93 7.45 -1.06 7.05
N LEU A 94 8.31 -0.52 6.19
CA LEU A 94 8.68 -1.20 4.94
C LEU A 94 9.33 -2.58 5.19
N ILE A 95 10.20 -2.68 6.19
CA ILE A 95 10.82 -3.96 6.58
C ILE A 95 9.74 -4.93 7.10
N ILE A 96 8.81 -4.47 7.94
CA ILE A 96 7.70 -5.29 8.43
C ILE A 96 6.84 -5.79 7.26
N MET A 97 6.57 -4.94 6.26
CA MET A 97 5.84 -5.34 5.05
C MET A 97 6.60 -6.41 4.26
N LEU A 98 7.92 -6.31 4.13
CA LEU A 98 8.71 -7.34 3.46
C LEU A 98 8.69 -8.68 4.21
N ILE A 99 8.80 -8.65 5.55
CA ILE A 99 8.70 -9.85 6.38
C ILE A 99 7.31 -10.48 6.23
N ALA A 100 6.24 -9.69 6.34
CA ALA A 100 4.87 -10.18 6.16
C ALA A 100 4.66 -10.80 4.77
N ARG A 101 5.27 -10.21 3.73
CA ARG A 101 5.23 -10.75 2.37
C ARG A 101 5.95 -12.08 2.24
N ALA A 102 7.12 -12.22 2.86
CA ALA A 102 7.87 -13.46 2.87
C ALA A 102 7.10 -14.58 3.57
N VAL A 103 6.44 -14.28 4.69
CA VAL A 103 5.61 -15.24 5.43
C VAL A 103 4.41 -15.71 4.60
N ILE A 104 3.70 -14.80 3.93
CA ILE A 104 2.53 -15.16 3.11
C ILE A 104 2.89 -15.79 1.76
N LEU A 105 4.12 -15.56 1.27
CA LEU A 105 4.61 -16.17 0.04
C LEU A 105 4.68 -17.70 0.15
N ILE A 106 5.09 -18.24 1.31
CA ILE A 106 5.19 -19.68 1.53
C ILE A 106 3.87 -20.41 1.25
N PRO A 107 2.73 -20.06 1.90
CA PRO A 107 1.45 -20.69 1.62
C PRO A 107 0.89 -20.32 0.23
N GLU A 108 1.17 -19.13 -0.30
CA GLU A 108 0.78 -18.74 -1.67
C GLU A 108 1.39 -19.70 -2.70
N LEU A 109 2.69 -19.97 -2.58
CA LEU A 109 3.42 -20.90 -3.45
C LEU A 109 2.94 -22.34 -3.29
N ALA A 110 2.70 -22.79 -2.04
CA ALA A 110 2.29 -24.15 -1.75
C ALA A 110 0.87 -24.49 -2.25
N LEU A 111 -0.05 -23.51 -2.21
CA LEU A 111 -1.47 -23.73 -2.52
C LEU A 111 -1.84 -23.41 -3.97
N LEU A 112 -1.15 -22.45 -4.61
CA LEU A 112 -1.43 -22.06 -6.00
C LEU A 112 -0.56 -22.80 -7.01
N GLY A 113 0.54 -23.45 -6.61
CA GLY A 113 1.40 -24.27 -7.47
C GLY A 113 2.22 -23.53 -8.53
N ASN A 114 1.94 -22.23 -8.77
CA ASN A 114 2.57 -21.42 -9.81
C ASN A 114 3.86 -20.73 -9.33
N ILE A 115 4.80 -21.53 -8.84
CA ILE A 115 5.99 -21.03 -8.13
C ILE A 115 6.89 -20.16 -9.03
N SER A 116 7.20 -20.65 -10.23
CA SER A 116 8.06 -19.92 -11.16
C SER A 116 7.44 -18.60 -11.60
N GLN A 117 6.16 -18.63 -11.99
CA GLN A 117 5.48 -17.45 -12.53
C GLN A 117 5.34 -16.32 -11.50
N THR A 118 4.96 -16.66 -10.26
CA THR A 118 4.83 -15.67 -9.17
C THR A 118 6.18 -15.03 -8.82
N LEU A 119 7.23 -15.82 -8.65
CA LEU A 119 8.58 -15.31 -8.35
C LEU A 119 9.14 -14.46 -9.48
N ILE A 120 9.02 -14.93 -10.73
CA ILE A 120 9.46 -14.19 -11.91
C ILE A 120 8.70 -12.86 -12.01
N SER A 121 7.37 -12.88 -11.82
CA SER A 121 6.55 -11.68 -11.83
C SER A 121 6.99 -10.66 -10.78
N MET A 122 7.26 -11.09 -9.54
CA MET A 122 7.74 -10.21 -8.46
C MET A 122 9.10 -9.59 -8.80
N VAL A 123 10.04 -10.39 -9.32
CA VAL A 123 11.39 -9.92 -9.65
C VAL A 123 11.34 -8.93 -10.81
N ILE A 124 10.66 -9.27 -11.91
CA ILE A 124 10.57 -8.38 -13.07
C ILE A 124 9.85 -7.10 -12.69
N ALA A 125 8.75 -7.16 -11.93
CA ALA A 125 8.04 -5.97 -11.45
C ALA A 125 8.95 -5.05 -10.64
N THR A 126 9.71 -5.62 -9.70
CA THR A 126 10.61 -4.85 -8.84
C THR A 126 11.73 -4.20 -9.66
N VAL A 127 12.36 -4.96 -10.56
CA VAL A 127 13.42 -4.45 -11.44
C VAL A 127 12.89 -3.35 -12.36
N ALA A 128 11.71 -3.55 -12.95
CA ALA A 128 11.09 -2.56 -13.83
C ALA A 128 10.76 -1.26 -13.08
N VAL A 129 10.24 -1.35 -11.86
CA VAL A 129 9.98 -0.17 -11.00
C VAL A 129 11.27 0.56 -10.65
N ILE A 130 12.33 -0.17 -10.29
CA ILE A 130 13.64 0.44 -9.99
C ILE A 130 14.16 1.17 -11.23
N ILE A 131 14.14 0.53 -12.40
CA ILE A 131 14.60 1.14 -13.66
C ILE A 131 13.78 2.40 -13.96
N ALA A 132 12.45 2.33 -13.89
CA ALA A 132 11.58 3.47 -14.14
C ALA A 132 11.85 4.64 -13.18
N CYS A 133 12.03 4.35 -11.89
CA CYS A 133 12.33 5.37 -10.89
C CYS A 133 13.72 6.00 -11.11
N VAL A 134 14.74 5.19 -11.39
CA VAL A 134 16.11 5.67 -11.65
C VAL A 134 16.13 6.54 -12.91
N LEU A 135 15.49 6.11 -14.00
CA LEU A 135 15.37 6.91 -15.21
C LEU A 135 14.67 8.24 -14.93
N CYS A 136 13.59 8.23 -14.15
CA CYS A 136 12.90 9.45 -13.75
C CYS A 136 13.81 10.40 -12.96
N CYS A 137 14.58 9.89 -11.98
CA CYS A 137 15.53 10.70 -11.20
C CYS A 137 16.67 11.28 -12.05
N LEU A 138 17.11 10.56 -13.09
CA LEU A 138 18.16 11.04 -14.01
C LEU A 138 17.66 12.14 -14.94
N ILE A 139 16.42 12.01 -15.46
CA ILE A 139 15.82 12.98 -16.38
C ILE A 139 15.36 14.23 -15.60
N VAL A 140 14.72 14.05 -14.45
CA VAL A 140 14.15 15.14 -13.65
C VAL A 140 14.74 15.11 -12.24
N LYS A 141 15.70 16.00 -12.01
CA LYS A 141 16.36 16.16 -10.71
C LYS A 141 15.32 16.49 -9.63
N GLY A 142 15.19 15.61 -8.64
CA GLY A 142 14.30 15.80 -7.49
C GLY A 142 12.82 15.48 -7.77
N ALA A 143 12.48 14.81 -8.86
CA ALA A 143 11.09 14.45 -9.16
C ALA A 143 10.47 13.46 -8.17
N ILE A 144 11.25 12.48 -7.72
CA ILE A 144 10.78 11.40 -6.84
C ILE A 144 11.67 11.34 -5.60
N GLY A 145 11.02 11.24 -4.43
CA GLY A 145 11.71 11.04 -3.17
C GLY A 145 12.25 9.62 -3.04
N MET A 146 13.44 9.46 -2.46
CA MET A 146 14.04 8.14 -2.22
C MET A 146 13.14 7.23 -1.36
N GLY A 147 12.29 7.82 -0.51
CA GLY A 147 11.27 7.09 0.25
C GLY A 147 10.21 6.44 -0.65
N ASP A 148 9.72 7.18 -1.66
CA ASP A 148 8.66 6.73 -2.54
C ASP A 148 9.13 5.57 -3.43
N ILE A 149 10.38 5.62 -3.88
CA ILE A 149 11.02 4.52 -4.63
C ILE A 149 10.98 3.24 -3.80
N LYS A 150 11.34 3.31 -2.51
CA LYS A 150 11.32 2.14 -1.62
C LYS A 150 9.91 1.60 -1.43
N LEU A 151 8.92 2.49 -1.27
CA LEU A 151 7.52 2.08 -1.17
C LEU A 151 7.07 1.36 -2.44
N PHE A 152 7.35 1.90 -3.63
CA PHE A 152 7.00 1.27 -4.89
C PHE A 152 7.70 -0.07 -5.09
N CYS A 153 8.95 -0.22 -4.68
CA CYS A 153 9.63 -1.51 -4.70
C CYS A 153 8.90 -2.55 -3.83
N VAL A 154 8.51 -2.17 -2.61
CA VAL A 154 7.73 -3.07 -1.73
C VAL A 154 6.38 -3.39 -2.37
N MET A 155 5.68 -2.41 -2.93
CA MET A 155 4.41 -2.63 -3.64
C MET A 155 4.57 -3.58 -4.83
N ALA A 156 5.65 -3.48 -5.59
CA ALA A 156 5.94 -4.36 -6.73
C ALA A 156 6.05 -5.83 -6.30
N ILE A 157 6.65 -6.09 -5.14
CA ILE A 157 6.77 -7.43 -4.57
C ILE A 157 5.39 -7.98 -4.13
N TYR A 158 4.47 -7.12 -3.70
CA TYR A 158 3.11 -7.55 -3.34
C TYR A 158 2.22 -7.78 -4.55
N LEU A 159 2.21 -6.83 -5.48
CA LEU A 159 1.28 -6.77 -6.61
C LEU A 159 1.78 -7.52 -7.85
N GLY A 160 3.07 -7.79 -7.94
CA GLY A 160 3.69 -8.38 -9.14
C GLY A 160 3.55 -7.48 -10.37
N LEU A 161 3.83 -8.03 -11.54
CA LEU A 161 3.79 -7.30 -12.80
C LEU A 161 2.40 -6.78 -13.16
N GLU A 162 1.37 -7.59 -12.92
CA GLU A 162 0.01 -7.28 -13.37
C GLU A 162 -0.59 -6.13 -12.56
N GLY A 163 -0.36 -6.11 -11.24
CA GLY A 163 -0.96 -5.10 -10.36
C GLY A 163 -0.17 -3.82 -10.17
N ILE A 164 1.15 -3.84 -10.33
CA ILE A 164 1.97 -2.67 -9.96
C ILE A 164 1.73 -1.48 -10.89
N TRP A 165 1.54 -1.74 -12.19
CA TRP A 165 1.38 -0.66 -13.17
C TRP A 165 0.04 0.05 -13.02
N SER A 166 -1.04 -0.70 -12.78
CA SER A 166 -2.36 -0.12 -12.50
C SER A 166 -2.33 0.67 -11.19
N ALA A 167 -1.68 0.15 -10.15
CA ALA A 167 -1.49 0.88 -8.89
C ALA A 167 -0.72 2.19 -9.06
N ILE A 168 0.43 2.17 -9.75
CA ILE A 168 1.24 3.37 -10.01
C ILE A 168 0.43 4.37 -10.85
N PHE A 169 -0.23 3.91 -11.92
CA PHE A 169 -1.00 4.77 -12.80
C PHE A 169 -2.16 5.47 -12.07
N CYS A 170 -2.97 4.72 -11.30
CA CYS A 170 -4.02 5.30 -10.48
C CYS A 170 -3.46 6.28 -9.43
N SER A 171 -2.31 5.97 -8.83
CA SER A 171 -1.63 6.84 -7.87
C SER A 171 -1.18 8.16 -8.50
N LEU A 172 -0.65 8.12 -9.72
CA LEU A 172 -0.25 9.31 -10.47
C LEU A 172 -1.46 10.20 -10.80
N ILE A 173 -2.58 9.62 -11.22
CA ILE A 173 -3.83 10.38 -11.47
C ILE A 173 -4.29 11.07 -10.19
N VAL A 174 -4.37 10.34 -9.08
CA VAL A 174 -4.80 10.91 -7.79
C VAL A 174 -3.85 12.02 -7.34
N SER A 175 -2.54 11.80 -7.49
CA SER A 175 -1.52 12.81 -7.14
C SER A 175 -1.66 14.07 -7.98
N PHE A 176 -1.92 13.92 -9.28
CA PHE A 176 -2.17 15.04 -10.18
C PHE A 176 -3.41 15.83 -9.75
N VAL A 177 -4.53 15.17 -9.45
CA VAL A 177 -5.75 15.83 -8.98
C VAL A 177 -5.51 16.58 -7.66
N ILE A 178 -4.83 15.95 -6.69
CA ILE A 178 -4.49 16.58 -5.41
C ILE A 178 -3.60 17.80 -5.61
N ALA A 179 -2.60 17.70 -6.51
CA ALA A 179 -1.69 18.81 -6.81
C ALA A 179 -2.42 19.98 -7.47
N VAL A 180 -3.28 19.71 -8.47
CA VAL A 180 -4.07 20.74 -9.15
C VAL A 180 -5.03 21.43 -8.18
N PHE A 181 -5.75 20.67 -7.35
CA PHE A 181 -6.66 21.23 -6.36
C PHE A 181 -5.93 22.08 -5.30
N SER A 182 -4.77 21.62 -4.83
CA SER A 182 -3.96 22.34 -3.85
C SER A 182 -3.40 23.65 -4.41
N LEU A 183 -3.01 23.65 -5.69
CA LEU A 183 -2.55 24.85 -6.38
C LEU A 183 -3.70 25.84 -6.66
N ALA A 184 -4.87 25.34 -7.08
CA ALA A 184 -6.05 26.14 -7.34
C ALA A 184 -6.58 26.83 -6.07
N THR A 185 -6.53 26.14 -4.93
CA THR A 185 -6.93 26.69 -3.62
C THR A 185 -5.87 27.59 -2.98
N LYS A 186 -4.72 27.80 -3.64
CA LYS A 186 -3.56 28.59 -3.16
C LYS A 186 -3.06 28.20 -1.77
N ARG A 187 -3.38 26.99 -1.29
CA ARG A 187 -2.92 26.48 0.01
C ARG A 187 -1.45 26.06 -0.01
N VAL A 188 -0.90 25.85 -1.20
CA VAL A 188 0.43 25.29 -1.43
C VAL A 188 1.09 26.06 -2.58
N ASN A 189 2.33 26.49 -2.40
CA ASN A 189 3.12 27.12 -3.46
C ASN A 189 3.76 26.05 -4.35
N ARG A 190 4.12 26.40 -5.60
CA ARG A 190 4.76 25.48 -6.56
C ARG A 190 6.06 24.82 -6.06
N LYS A 191 6.67 25.35 -4.99
CA LYS A 191 7.92 24.84 -4.39
C LYS A 191 7.69 23.96 -3.16
N ASP A 192 6.46 23.88 -2.65
CA ASP A 192 6.18 23.11 -1.46
C ASP A 192 6.10 21.62 -1.79
N ASN A 193 6.81 20.81 -1.00
CA ASN A 193 6.81 19.36 -1.18
C ASN A 193 5.45 18.79 -0.73
N ILE A 194 4.70 18.21 -1.67
CA ILE A 194 3.39 17.57 -1.40
C ILE A 194 3.65 16.11 -0.99
N PRO A 195 3.06 15.63 0.13
CA PRO A 195 3.20 14.24 0.55
C PRO A 195 2.54 13.32 -0.49
N PHE A 196 3.29 12.33 -0.95
CA PHE A 196 2.92 11.49 -2.08
C PHE A 196 2.26 10.17 -1.63
N ALA A 197 2.64 9.63 -0.47
CA ALA A 197 2.12 8.35 0.02
C ALA A 197 0.59 8.31 0.24
N PRO A 198 -0.10 9.40 0.68
CA PRO A 198 -1.57 9.42 0.72
C PRO A 198 -2.22 9.22 -0.66
N ALA A 199 -1.63 9.82 -1.70
CA ALA A 199 -2.11 9.66 -3.06
C ALA A 199 -1.84 8.24 -3.58
N ILE A 200 -0.69 7.66 -3.22
CA ILE A 200 -0.38 6.25 -3.52
C ILE A 200 -1.40 5.32 -2.85
N LEU A 201 -1.74 5.54 -1.57
CA LEU A 201 -2.75 4.75 -0.87
C LEU A 201 -4.09 4.78 -1.60
N ILE A 202 -4.60 5.97 -1.93
CA ILE A 202 -5.88 6.10 -2.64
C ILE A 202 -5.80 5.47 -4.04
N GLY A 203 -4.68 5.66 -4.74
CA GLY A 203 -4.43 5.04 -6.04
C GLY A 203 -4.42 3.51 -5.98
N THR A 204 -3.83 2.92 -4.93
CA THR A 204 -3.85 1.47 -4.72
C THR A 204 -5.25 0.93 -4.44
N TYR A 205 -6.05 1.64 -3.64
CA TYR A 205 -7.46 1.30 -3.44
C TYR A 205 -8.22 1.29 -4.76
N LEU A 206 -8.08 2.35 -5.56
CA LEU A 206 -8.74 2.46 -6.86
C LEU A 206 -8.31 1.35 -7.80
N SER A 207 -7.02 1.05 -7.86
CA SER A 207 -6.50 -0.04 -8.66
C SER A 207 -7.14 -1.36 -8.25
N ILE A 208 -7.03 -1.74 -6.97
CA ILE A 208 -7.59 -3.00 -6.46
C ILE A 208 -9.11 -3.06 -6.65
N PHE A 209 -9.82 -1.94 -6.54
CA PHE A 209 -11.26 -1.89 -6.78
C PHE A 209 -11.64 -2.09 -8.25
N LEU A 210 -10.81 -1.63 -9.20
CA LEU A 210 -11.09 -1.71 -10.63
C LEU A 210 -10.64 -3.04 -11.25
N THR A 211 -9.48 -3.54 -10.83
CA THR A 211 -8.83 -4.70 -11.43
C THR A 211 -8.88 -5.95 -10.56
N GLY A 212 -9.11 -5.80 -9.24
CA GLY A 212 -9.22 -6.92 -8.30
C GLY A 212 -7.94 -7.70 -8.04
N ILE A 213 -6.84 -7.21 -8.61
CA ILE A 213 -5.60 -7.92 -9.01
C ILE A 213 -5.37 -9.26 -8.31
#